data_AF-G1UJS7-F1
#
_entry.id   AF-G1UJS7-F1
#
_cell.length_a   1.000
_cell.length_b   1.000
_cell.length_c   1.000
_cell.angle_alpha   90.00
_cell.angle_beta   90.00
_cell.angle_gamma   90.00
#
_symmetry.space_group_name_H-M   'P 1'
#
loop_
_entity.id
_entity.type
_entity.pdbx_description
1 polymer ?
#
loop_
_entity_poly.entity_id
_entity_poly.type
_entity_poly.pdbx_seq_one_letter_code
_entity_poly.pdbx_strand_id
1 'polypeptide(L)'
;MDVAETLEEAVALVDEGEQGSARALLMRLLSSTTPAQDAEKATAIAEVTALLVELDVPVEPEARIEEHLERMRRLTAGFDDERTAEARARAELGRVEFVHGLDDIDPVLHVLVLQRALDIDAAHRDSPHAGVRRVAAEAALTAQMIRRWLGQDVDSIASALDALALRLGGEDDPRSSAIRIEAMVTSS
;
A
#
# COMPACT_ATOMS: atom_id res chain seq x y z
N MET A 1 -12.46 -22.79 4.74
CA MET A 1 -12.75 -21.39 5.02
C MET A 1 -12.42 -20.65 3.75
N ASP A 2 -13.42 -20.05 3.13
CA ASP A 2 -13.22 -19.32 1.89
C ASP A 2 -12.50 -18.00 2.19
N VAL A 3 -11.51 -17.65 1.36
CA VAL A 3 -10.67 -16.47 1.55
C VAL A 3 -11.49 -15.20 1.36
N ALA A 4 -12.40 -15.20 0.38
CA ALA A 4 -13.25 -14.05 0.06
C ALA A 4 -14.29 -13.78 1.18
N GLU A 5 -15.01 -14.81 1.62
CA GLU A 5 -15.99 -14.71 2.73
C GLU A 5 -15.33 -14.18 4.01
N THR A 6 -14.11 -14.65 4.31
CA THR A 6 -13.37 -14.20 5.49
C THR A 6 -12.90 -12.75 5.37
N LEU A 7 -12.59 -12.28 4.15
CA LEU A 7 -12.25 -10.88 3.91
C LEU A 7 -13.44 -9.98 4.19
N GLU A 8 -14.63 -10.33 3.70
CA GLU A 8 -15.86 -9.59 3.96
C GLU A 8 -16.18 -9.52 5.46
N GLU A 9 -16.04 -10.64 6.18
CA GLU A 9 -16.21 -10.69 7.65
C GLU A 9 -15.19 -9.78 8.35
N ALA A 10 -13.92 -9.80 7.94
CA ALA A 10 -12.89 -8.97 8.53
C ALA A 10 -13.12 -7.47 8.28
N VAL A 11 -13.58 -7.08 7.09
CA VAL A 11 -13.95 -5.69 6.78
C VAL A 11 -15.10 -5.23 7.67
N ALA A 12 -16.14 -6.06 7.83
CA ALA A 12 -17.25 -5.75 8.73
C ALA A 12 -16.78 -5.55 10.18
N LEU A 13 -15.87 -6.38 10.67
CA LEU A 13 -15.27 -6.20 12.00
C LEU A 13 -14.50 -4.89 12.11
N VAL A 14 -13.76 -4.47 11.07
CA VAL A 14 -13.06 -3.18 11.06
C VAL A 14 -14.06 -2.01 11.11
N ASP A 15 -15.14 -2.08 10.34
CA ASP A 15 -16.22 -1.07 10.34
C ASP A 15 -16.92 -0.96 11.71
N GLU A 16 -17.00 -2.07 12.45
CA GLU A 16 -17.52 -2.12 13.83
C GLU A 16 -16.50 -1.66 14.89
N GLY A 17 -15.26 -1.37 14.49
CA GLY A 17 -14.18 -0.98 15.41
C GLY A 17 -13.53 -2.15 16.16
N GLU A 18 -13.70 -3.38 15.66
CA GLU A 18 -13.19 -4.63 16.23
C GLU A 18 -11.87 -5.04 15.54
N GLN A 19 -10.90 -4.12 15.44
CA GLN A 19 -9.65 -4.35 14.68
C GLN A 19 -8.86 -5.56 15.20
N GLY A 20 -8.85 -5.79 16.50
CA GLY A 20 -8.18 -6.93 17.11
C GLY A 20 -8.77 -8.28 16.68
N SER A 21 -10.10 -8.33 16.54
CA SER A 21 -10.85 -9.51 16.08
C SER A 21 -10.62 -9.75 14.58
N ALA A 22 -10.70 -8.69 13.77
CA ALA A 22 -10.39 -8.74 12.35
C ALA A 22 -8.97 -9.28 12.12
N ARG A 23 -7.98 -8.73 12.82
CA ARG A 23 -6.59 -9.17 12.75
C ARG A 23 -6.43 -10.65 13.08
N ALA A 24 -7.01 -11.11 14.19
CA ALA A 24 -6.91 -12.51 14.61
C ALA A 24 -7.53 -13.46 13.57
N LEU A 25 -8.65 -13.05 12.95
CA LEU A 25 -9.32 -13.78 11.88
C LEU A 25 -8.42 -13.92 10.65
N LEU A 26 -7.87 -12.80 10.15
CA LEU A 26 -7.00 -12.76 8.97
C LEU A 26 -5.69 -13.54 9.19
N MET A 27 -5.06 -13.40 10.36
CA MET A 27 -3.84 -14.16 10.68
C MET A 27 -4.09 -15.67 10.67
N ARG A 28 -5.21 -16.12 11.25
CA ARG A 28 -5.58 -17.54 11.28
C ARG A 28 -5.85 -18.08 9.88
N LEU A 29 -6.55 -17.30 9.04
CA LEU A 29 -6.77 -17.63 7.63
C LEU A 29 -5.43 -17.80 6.90
N LEU A 30 -4.58 -16.77 6.89
CA LEU A 30 -3.31 -16.79 6.14
C LEU A 30 -2.34 -17.87 6.63
N SER A 31 -2.37 -18.22 7.92
CA SER A 31 -1.52 -19.26 8.48
C SER A 31 -1.90 -20.67 8.03
N SER A 32 -3.15 -20.88 7.61
CA SER A 32 -3.65 -22.16 7.11
C SER A 32 -3.85 -22.19 5.60
N THR A 33 -3.62 -21.07 4.92
CA THR A 33 -3.83 -20.91 3.48
C THR A 33 -2.75 -21.63 2.68
N THR A 34 -3.18 -22.39 1.68
CA THR A 34 -2.31 -23.02 0.69
C THR A 34 -2.08 -22.10 -0.52
N PRO A 35 -1.01 -22.30 -1.31
CA PRO A 35 -0.80 -21.54 -2.54
C PRO A 35 -2.05 -21.46 -3.43
N ALA A 36 -2.21 -20.33 -4.10
CA ALA A 36 -3.32 -20.08 -5.00
C ALA A 36 -3.33 -21.10 -6.15
N GLN A 37 -4.52 -21.52 -6.54
CA GLN A 37 -4.72 -22.46 -7.67
C GLN A 37 -5.29 -21.75 -8.90
N ASP A 38 -5.79 -20.53 -8.71
CA ASP A 38 -6.39 -19.65 -9.71
C ASP A 38 -6.16 -18.18 -9.32
N ALA A 39 -6.45 -17.28 -10.26
CA ALA A 39 -6.25 -15.84 -10.11
C ALA A 39 -7.18 -15.22 -9.05
N GLU A 40 -8.40 -15.73 -8.90
CA GLU A 40 -9.37 -15.22 -7.93
C GLU A 40 -8.88 -15.44 -6.50
N LYS A 41 -8.41 -16.65 -6.19
CA LYS A 41 -7.80 -16.96 -4.90
C LYS A 41 -6.50 -16.18 -4.69
N ALA A 42 -5.69 -15.98 -5.72
CA ALA A 42 -4.48 -15.18 -5.62
C ALA A 42 -4.78 -13.72 -5.27
N THR A 43 -5.78 -13.13 -5.92
CA THR A 43 -6.28 -11.78 -5.62
C THR A 43 -6.79 -11.71 -4.18
N ALA A 44 -7.66 -12.62 -3.76
CA ALA A 44 -8.22 -12.62 -2.41
C ALA A 44 -7.15 -12.75 -1.32
N ILE A 45 -6.11 -13.57 -1.54
CA ILE A 45 -4.96 -13.68 -0.62
C ILE A 45 -4.21 -12.35 -0.51
N ALA A 46 -4.01 -11.65 -1.64
CA ALA A 46 -3.34 -10.37 -1.65
C ALA A 46 -4.19 -9.28 -0.95
N GLU A 47 -5.50 -9.24 -1.18
CA GLU A 47 -6.43 -8.30 -0.52
C GLU A 47 -6.51 -8.54 1.00
N VAL A 48 -6.60 -9.80 1.43
CA VAL A 48 -6.51 -10.18 2.85
C VAL A 48 -5.19 -9.74 3.47
N THR A 49 -4.09 -9.89 2.73
CA THR A 49 -2.78 -9.46 3.22
C THR A 49 -2.71 -7.95 3.32
N ALA A 50 -3.26 -7.20 2.36
CA ALA A 50 -3.30 -5.74 2.40
C ALA A 50 -4.02 -5.25 3.66
N LEU A 51 -5.22 -5.76 3.92
CA LEU A 51 -5.98 -5.40 5.12
C LEU A 51 -5.23 -5.78 6.41
N LEU A 52 -4.59 -6.95 6.46
CA LEU A 52 -3.80 -7.33 7.63
C LEU A 52 -2.61 -6.39 7.84
N VAL A 53 -1.90 -6.01 6.78
CA VAL A 53 -0.76 -5.08 6.85
C VAL A 53 -1.22 -3.72 7.37
N GLU A 54 -2.32 -3.18 6.86
CA GLU A 54 -2.88 -1.90 7.34
C GLU A 54 -3.22 -1.94 8.84
N LEU A 55 -3.75 -3.05 9.34
CA LEU A 55 -4.05 -3.24 10.76
C LEU A 55 -2.80 -3.43 11.64
N ASP A 56 -1.75 -4.07 11.10
CA ASP A 56 -0.56 -4.43 11.86
C ASP A 56 0.49 -3.32 11.90
N VAL A 57 0.64 -2.53 10.84
CA VAL A 57 1.68 -1.50 10.76
C VAL A 57 1.70 -0.52 11.95
N PRO A 58 0.56 -0.09 12.53
CA PRO A 58 0.57 0.80 13.69
C PRO A 58 1.01 0.14 15.01
N VAL A 59 0.96 -1.20 15.12
CA VAL A 59 1.05 -1.90 16.41
C VAL A 59 2.05 -3.05 16.47
N GLU A 60 2.47 -3.59 15.33
CA GLU A 60 3.41 -4.71 15.21
C GLU A 60 4.80 -4.24 14.75
N PRO A 61 5.86 -5.00 15.09
CA PRO A 61 7.20 -4.71 14.60
C PRO A 61 7.31 -4.97 13.09
N GLU A 62 8.16 -4.21 12.41
CA GLU A 62 8.37 -4.30 10.96
C GLU A 62 8.65 -5.72 10.46
N ALA A 63 9.44 -6.50 11.19
CA ALA A 63 9.77 -7.88 10.81
C ALA A 63 8.51 -8.73 10.61
N ARG A 64 7.43 -8.46 11.37
CA ARG A 64 6.15 -9.15 11.22
C ARG A 64 5.45 -8.78 9.93
N ILE A 65 5.50 -7.51 9.55
CA ILE A 65 4.93 -7.00 8.31
C ILE A 65 5.63 -7.63 7.10
N GLU A 66 6.96 -7.72 7.15
CA GLU A 66 7.76 -8.41 6.11
C GLU A 66 7.40 -9.89 5.98
N GLU A 67 7.18 -10.59 7.10
CA GLU A 67 6.72 -11.99 7.08
C GLU A 67 5.36 -12.14 6.36
N HIS A 68 4.45 -11.18 6.54
CA HIS A 68 3.14 -11.18 5.87
C HIS A 68 3.27 -10.99 4.36
N LEU A 69 4.03 -9.99 3.93
CA LEU A 69 4.28 -9.77 2.50
C LEU A 69 5.01 -10.92 1.83
N GLU A 70 6.04 -11.47 2.47
CA GLU A 70 6.78 -12.59 1.90
C GLU A 70 5.92 -13.85 1.81
N ARG A 71 5.02 -14.06 2.76
CA ARG A 71 4.02 -15.12 2.66
C ARG A 71 3.07 -14.89 1.49
N MET A 72 2.53 -13.68 1.32
CA MET A 72 1.68 -13.33 0.18
C MET A 72 2.39 -13.59 -1.15
N ARG A 73 3.64 -13.12 -1.32
CA ARG A 73 4.42 -13.36 -2.54
C ARG A 73 4.55 -14.84 -2.87
N ARG A 74 4.83 -15.69 -1.86
CA ARG A 74 4.91 -17.14 -2.05
C ARG A 74 3.56 -17.78 -2.38
N LEU A 75 2.48 -17.35 -1.72
CA LEU A 75 1.14 -17.92 -1.91
C LEU A 75 0.52 -17.52 -3.25
N THR A 76 0.90 -16.37 -3.80
CA THR A 76 0.38 -15.80 -5.07
C THR A 76 1.35 -15.96 -6.24
N ALA A 77 2.44 -16.71 -6.06
CA ALA A 77 3.48 -16.87 -7.07
C ALA A 77 2.90 -17.46 -8.38
N GLY A 78 3.27 -16.84 -9.51
CA GLY A 78 2.84 -17.26 -10.85
C GLY A 78 1.57 -16.58 -11.37
N PHE A 79 0.92 -15.73 -10.55
CA PHE A 79 -0.23 -14.92 -10.96
C PHE A 79 0.17 -13.46 -11.10
N ASP A 80 -0.10 -12.89 -12.28
CA ASP A 80 0.26 -11.52 -12.65
C ASP A 80 -0.83 -10.85 -13.49
N ASP A 81 -2.08 -11.28 -13.33
CA ASP A 81 -3.21 -10.55 -13.87
C ASP A 81 -3.37 -9.19 -13.16
N GLU A 82 -4.07 -8.27 -13.80
CA GLU A 82 -4.21 -6.89 -13.33
C GLU A 82 -4.69 -6.78 -11.88
N ARG A 83 -5.71 -7.57 -11.49
CA ARG A 83 -6.29 -7.50 -10.15
C ARG A 83 -5.34 -8.06 -9.10
N THR A 84 -4.72 -9.21 -9.36
CA THR A 84 -3.75 -9.80 -8.45
C THR A 84 -2.51 -8.91 -8.29
N ALA A 85 -1.99 -8.34 -9.39
CA ALA A 85 -0.85 -7.45 -9.34
C ALA A 85 -1.14 -6.17 -8.55
N GLU A 86 -2.30 -5.55 -8.78
CA GLU A 86 -2.76 -4.38 -8.04
C GLU A 86 -2.95 -4.67 -6.55
N ALA A 87 -3.61 -5.77 -6.19
CA ALA A 87 -3.81 -6.15 -4.79
C ALA A 87 -2.49 -6.40 -4.05
N ARG A 88 -1.50 -7.03 -4.70
CA ARG A 88 -0.16 -7.21 -4.12
C ARG A 88 0.54 -5.88 -3.91
N ALA A 89 0.50 -5.00 -4.90
CA ALA A 89 1.09 -3.67 -4.79
C ALA A 89 0.45 -2.87 -3.65
N ARG A 90 -0.89 -2.94 -3.49
CA ARG A 90 -1.59 -2.32 -2.35
C ARG A 90 -1.12 -2.85 -1.00
N ALA A 91 -0.91 -4.16 -0.88
CA ALA A 91 -0.38 -4.73 0.36
C ALA A 91 1.00 -4.17 0.71
N GLU A 92 1.87 -3.95 -0.29
CA GLU A 92 3.17 -3.30 -0.07
C GLU A 92 3.02 -1.82 0.32
N LEU A 93 2.08 -1.11 -0.30
CA LEU A 93 1.78 0.30 -0.03
C LEU A 93 1.33 0.57 1.41
N GLY A 94 0.56 -0.34 2.01
CA GLY A 94 0.09 -0.20 3.40
C GLY A 94 1.22 0.00 4.42
N ARG A 95 2.45 -0.40 4.08
CA ARG A 95 3.66 -0.20 4.90
C ARG A 95 4.17 1.23 4.95
N VAL A 96 3.73 2.09 4.04
CA VAL A 96 4.21 3.47 3.94
C VAL A 96 3.09 4.48 4.19
N GLU A 97 1.83 4.16 3.89
CA GLU A 97 0.72 5.13 4.04
C GLU A 97 0.32 5.42 5.49
N PHE A 98 0.63 4.55 6.44
CA PHE A 98 0.28 4.78 7.86
C PHE A 98 0.84 6.10 8.42
N VAL A 99 1.91 6.64 7.82
CA VAL A 99 2.53 7.90 8.24
C VAL A 99 1.63 9.11 7.99
N HIS A 100 0.61 9.01 7.14
CA HIS A 100 -0.31 10.12 6.86
C HIS A 100 -1.16 10.52 8.07
N GLY A 101 -1.32 9.64 9.07
CA GLY A 101 -2.12 9.86 10.27
C GLY A 101 -1.35 10.19 11.55
N LEU A 102 -0.03 10.42 11.45
CA LEU A 102 0.82 10.62 12.63
C LEU A 102 1.40 12.05 12.64
N ASP A 103 1.04 12.82 13.66
CA ASP A 103 1.47 14.22 13.79
C ASP A 103 2.93 14.38 14.29
N ASP A 104 3.54 13.34 14.88
CA ASP A 104 4.91 13.37 15.44
C ASP A 104 5.64 12.02 15.24
N ILE A 105 6.21 11.82 14.04
CA ILE A 105 6.97 10.61 13.72
C ILE A 105 8.47 10.84 13.97
N ASP A 106 9.13 9.83 14.55
CA ASP A 106 10.60 9.76 14.68
C ASP A 106 11.30 10.00 13.33
N PRO A 107 12.25 10.96 13.23
CA PRO A 107 13.02 11.20 12.00
C PRO A 107 13.69 9.96 11.40
N VAL A 108 14.07 8.97 12.21
CA VAL A 108 14.60 7.69 11.72
C VAL A 108 13.53 6.90 10.98
N LEU A 109 12.30 6.88 11.50
CA LEU A 109 11.16 6.21 10.86
C LEU A 109 10.78 6.92 9.56
N HIS A 110 10.86 8.25 9.50
CA HIS A 110 10.70 9.00 8.25
C HIS A 110 11.67 8.55 7.15
N VAL A 111 12.95 8.39 7.47
CA VAL A 111 13.95 7.94 6.47
C VAL A 111 13.67 6.51 5.99
N LEU A 112 13.29 5.62 6.91
CA LEU A 112 12.93 4.23 6.55
C LEU A 112 11.70 4.19 5.63
N VAL A 113 10.65 4.93 5.97
CA VAL A 113 9.43 4.98 5.16
C VAL A 113 9.70 5.67 3.82
N LEU A 114 10.52 6.73 3.80
CA LEU A 114 10.96 7.37 2.56
C LEU A 114 11.67 6.39 1.64
N GLN A 115 12.61 5.59 2.16
CA GLN A 115 13.32 4.61 1.35
C GLN A 115 12.35 3.58 0.74
N ARG A 116 11.43 3.04 1.54
CA ARG A 116 10.42 2.09 1.04
C ARG A 116 9.49 2.70 0.01
N ALA A 117 9.05 3.93 0.24
CA ALA A 117 8.19 4.65 -0.69
C ALA A 117 8.89 4.86 -2.05
N LEU A 118 10.19 5.15 -2.04
CA LEU A 118 11.01 5.24 -3.26
C LEU A 118 11.21 3.88 -3.94
N ASP A 119 11.39 2.81 -3.15
CA ASP A 119 11.56 1.45 -3.68
C ASP A 119 10.26 0.96 -4.36
N ILE A 120 9.09 1.21 -3.75
CA ILE A 120 7.77 0.90 -4.31
C ILE A 120 7.54 1.70 -5.60
N ASP A 121 7.80 3.02 -5.58
CA ASP A 121 7.69 3.86 -6.78
C ASP A 121 8.57 3.32 -7.92
N ALA A 122 9.85 3.04 -7.64
CA ALA A 122 10.79 2.54 -8.63
C ALA A 122 10.37 1.17 -9.20
N ALA A 123 9.86 0.27 -8.36
CA ALA A 123 9.44 -1.07 -8.76
C ALA A 123 8.17 -1.07 -9.63
N HIS A 124 7.27 -0.10 -9.45
CA HIS A 124 5.92 -0.16 -9.99
C HIS A 124 5.55 0.97 -10.97
N ARG A 125 6.38 2.03 -11.08
CA ARG A 125 6.08 3.21 -11.91
C ARG A 125 5.75 2.92 -13.37
N ASP A 126 6.40 1.91 -13.96
CA ASP A 126 6.29 1.58 -15.39
C ASP A 126 5.49 0.28 -15.61
N SER A 127 4.73 -0.16 -14.59
CA SER A 127 3.89 -1.35 -14.70
C SER A 127 2.88 -1.22 -15.84
N PRO A 128 2.57 -2.32 -16.56
CA PRO A 128 1.51 -2.30 -17.57
C PRO A 128 0.12 -2.07 -16.96
N HIS A 129 -0.08 -2.41 -15.68
CA HIS A 129 -1.37 -2.33 -14.98
C HIS A 129 -1.60 -0.94 -14.37
N ALA A 130 -2.76 -0.34 -14.64
CA ALA A 130 -3.06 1.01 -14.17
C ALA A 130 -3.10 1.10 -12.65
N GLY A 131 -3.74 0.14 -11.98
CA GLY A 131 -3.82 0.11 -10.52
C GLY A 131 -2.45 -0.03 -9.83
N VAL A 132 -1.50 -0.75 -10.44
CA VAL A 132 -0.13 -0.85 -9.92
C VAL A 132 0.63 0.47 -10.08
N ARG A 133 0.44 1.18 -11.21
CA ARG A 133 1.01 2.52 -11.38
C ARG A 133 0.42 3.53 -10.40
N ARG A 134 -0.87 3.39 -10.05
CA ARG A 134 -1.50 4.18 -9.00
C ARG A 134 -0.84 3.96 -7.65
N VAL A 135 -0.59 2.72 -7.26
CA VAL A 135 0.17 2.40 -6.04
C VAL A 135 1.56 3.07 -6.06
N ALA A 136 2.26 3.02 -7.19
CA ALA A 136 3.55 3.71 -7.33
C ALA A 136 3.42 5.23 -7.12
N ALA A 137 2.33 5.83 -7.62
CA ALA A 137 2.03 7.24 -7.43
C ALA A 137 1.72 7.59 -5.97
N GLU A 138 0.97 6.75 -5.26
CA GLU A 138 0.68 6.90 -3.82
C GLU A 138 1.96 6.80 -2.97
N ALA A 139 2.85 5.86 -3.30
CA ALA A 139 4.17 5.77 -2.69
C ALA A 139 5.02 7.03 -2.97
N ALA A 140 5.04 7.51 -4.22
CA ALA A 140 5.76 8.72 -4.59
C ALA A 140 5.23 9.98 -3.87
N LEU A 141 3.91 10.09 -3.66
CA LEU A 141 3.32 11.16 -2.84
C LEU A 141 3.83 11.08 -1.40
N THR A 142 3.77 9.89 -0.80
CA THR A 142 4.27 9.65 0.56
C THR A 142 5.73 10.07 0.70
N ALA A 143 6.57 9.73 -0.28
CA ALA A 143 7.95 10.17 -0.33
C ALA A 143 8.09 11.71 -0.34
N GLN A 144 7.27 12.43 -1.11
CA GLN A 144 7.33 13.89 -1.13
C GLN A 144 6.85 14.54 0.18
N MET A 145 5.80 14.00 0.80
CA MET A 145 5.34 14.46 2.12
C MET A 145 6.47 14.36 3.16
N ILE A 146 7.16 13.21 3.20
CA ILE A 146 8.27 13.02 4.12
C ILE A 146 9.46 13.93 3.80
N ARG A 147 9.82 14.10 2.52
CA ARG A 147 10.89 15.02 2.11
C ARG A 147 10.62 16.45 2.55
N ARG A 148 9.36 16.88 2.47
CA ARG A 148 8.91 18.19 2.98
C ARG A 148 9.10 18.27 4.50
N TRP A 149 8.70 17.26 5.26
CA TRP A 149 8.91 17.21 6.72
C TRP A 149 10.39 17.23 7.11
N LEU A 150 11.24 16.57 6.33
CA LEU A 150 12.70 16.57 6.52
C LEU A 150 13.39 17.86 6.04
N GLY A 151 12.64 18.84 5.53
CA GLY A 151 13.17 20.14 5.11
C GLY A 151 14.05 20.07 3.86
N GLN A 152 13.75 19.15 2.94
CA GLN A 152 14.43 19.14 1.64
C GLN A 152 14.14 20.40 0.82
N ASP A 153 15.02 20.67 -0.12
CA ASP A 153 14.94 21.80 -1.04
C ASP A 153 13.59 21.86 -1.77
N VAL A 154 12.96 23.04 -1.76
CA VAL A 154 11.59 23.25 -2.27
C VAL A 154 11.51 23.01 -3.77
N ASP A 155 12.53 23.40 -4.54
CA ASP A 155 12.54 23.23 -6.00
C ASP A 155 12.61 21.74 -6.39
N SER A 156 13.36 20.95 -5.62
CA SER A 156 13.41 19.49 -5.76
C SER A 156 12.06 18.82 -5.48
N ILE A 157 11.36 19.25 -4.44
CA ILE A 157 10.02 18.74 -4.10
C ILE A 157 9.02 19.14 -5.18
N ALA A 158 8.99 20.41 -5.61
CA ALA A 158 8.09 20.91 -6.65
C ALA A 158 8.28 20.15 -7.97
N SER A 159 9.53 19.98 -8.42
CA SER A 159 9.85 19.23 -9.65
C SER A 159 9.36 17.77 -9.60
N ALA A 160 9.45 17.13 -8.42
CA ALA A 160 8.99 15.77 -8.25
C ALA A 160 7.45 15.66 -8.24
N LEU A 161 6.75 16.65 -7.66
CA LEU A 161 5.29 16.72 -7.66
C LEU A 161 4.71 17.00 -9.07
N ASP A 162 5.38 17.81 -9.88
CA ASP A 162 4.98 18.02 -11.28
C ASP A 162 5.07 16.73 -12.10
N ALA A 163 6.16 15.97 -11.93
CA ALA A 163 6.32 14.67 -12.57
C ALA A 163 5.24 13.67 -12.11
N LEU A 164 4.87 13.71 -10.83
CA LEU A 164 3.78 12.90 -10.28
C LEU A 164 2.42 13.27 -10.89
N ALA A 165 2.10 14.56 -10.96
CA ALA A 165 0.84 15.06 -11.52
C ALA A 165 0.68 14.68 -13.00
N LEU A 166 1.77 14.76 -13.78
CA LEU A 166 1.82 14.30 -15.17
C LEU A 166 1.53 12.80 -15.29
N ARG A 167 2.15 11.97 -14.43
CA ARG A 167 1.95 10.52 -14.44
C ARG A 167 0.50 10.11 -14.13
N LEU A 168 -0.15 10.86 -13.24
CA LEU A 168 -1.54 10.63 -12.87
C LEU A 168 -2.54 11.21 -13.87
N GLY A 169 -2.10 11.97 -14.88
CA GLY A 169 -2.98 12.60 -15.87
C GLY A 169 -3.75 11.57 -16.70
N GLY A 170 -5.09 11.64 -16.67
CA GLY A 170 -5.97 10.77 -17.47
C GLY A 170 -6.64 9.62 -16.72
N GLU A 171 -6.47 9.51 -15.40
CA GLU A 171 -7.21 8.54 -14.57
C GLU A 171 -8.52 9.14 -14.03
N ASP A 172 -9.64 8.44 -14.27
CA ASP A 172 -11.02 8.79 -13.83
C ASP A 172 -11.30 8.45 -12.34
N ASP A 173 -10.27 8.07 -11.59
CA ASP A 173 -10.42 7.66 -10.20
C ASP A 173 -10.43 8.85 -9.21
N PRO A 174 -11.38 8.90 -8.25
CA PRO A 174 -11.47 9.99 -7.28
C PRO A 174 -10.23 10.15 -6.39
N ARG A 175 -9.58 9.06 -5.98
CA ARG A 175 -8.37 9.09 -5.14
C ARG A 175 -7.18 9.59 -5.95
N SER A 176 -7.02 9.11 -7.19
CA SER A 176 -6.01 9.65 -8.13
C SER A 176 -6.20 11.15 -8.38
N SER A 177 -7.44 11.60 -8.50
CA SER A 177 -7.77 13.02 -8.68
C SER A 177 -7.37 13.86 -7.46
N ALA A 178 -7.62 13.36 -6.24
CA ALA A 178 -7.21 14.04 -5.01
C ALA A 178 -5.67 14.18 -4.92
N ILE A 179 -4.93 13.10 -5.16
CA ILE A 179 -3.46 13.09 -5.15
C ILE A 179 -2.90 14.08 -6.18
N ARG A 180 -3.48 14.09 -7.38
CA ARG A 180 -3.08 15.03 -8.45
C ARG A 180 -3.29 16.48 -8.02
N ILE A 181 -4.44 16.80 -7.44
CA ILE A 181 -4.75 18.15 -6.95
C ILE A 181 -3.75 18.54 -5.84
N GLU A 182 -3.48 17.64 -4.91
CA GLU A 182 -2.53 17.89 -3.82
C GLU A 182 -1.10 18.14 -4.34
N ALA A 183 -0.67 17.38 -5.35
CA ALA A 183 0.61 17.59 -6.02
C ALA A 183 0.68 18.95 -6.74
N MET A 184 -0.40 19.39 -7.39
CA MET A 184 -0.46 20.70 -8.07
C MET A 184 -0.50 21.88 -7.09
N VAL A 185 -1.19 21.73 -5.96
CA VAL A 185 -1.28 22.79 -4.94
C VAL A 185 0.04 22.92 -4.18
N THR A 186 0.74 21.81 -3.92
CA THR A 186 1.98 21.81 -3.12
C THR A 186 3.23 22.20 -3.93
N SER A 187 3.15 22.18 -5.26
CA SER A 187 4.22 22.63 -6.18
C SER A 187 4.20 24.12 -6.51
N SER A 188 3.10 24.84 -6.19
CA SER A 188 2.90 26.28 -6.46
C SER A 188 3.29 27.17 -5.29
#